data_AF-F8PT84-F1
#
_entry.id   AF-F8PT84-F1
#
_cell.length_a   1.000
_cell.length_b   1.000
_cell.length_c   1.000
_cell.angle_alpha   90.00
_cell.angle_beta   90.00
_cell.angle_gamma   90.00
#
_symmetry.space_group_name_H-M   'P 1'
#
loop_
_entity.id
_entity.type
_entity.pdbx_description
1 polymer ?
#
loop_
_entity_poly.entity_id
_entity_poly.type
_entity_poly.pdbx_seq_one_letter_code
_entity_poly.pdbx_strand_id
1 'polypeptide(L)'
;MSSLLALLALLSSAAAAPAATSTCSSIAYGYLNADTYVYSDPLSLVNNTLTFAPALYDAMPPIQFQTCSPNHEGYSNVDTGVNGTYAGHLYIPTLDLCLGVADTNSVQPYTVTATSCPYTDNSAQDAFNWVMKNQTIYWGGKTHASGSPIQGGDSCPDLGLFGYQGNDVAIPSVIGTTPLICGSWADVYGFIILPIGYTR
;
A
#
# COMPACT_ATOMS: atom_id res chain seq x y z
N MET A 1 70.90 1.34 -4.11
CA MET A 1 70.23 0.19 -4.76
C MET A 1 68.87 0.05 -4.08
N SER A 2 67.84 0.70 -4.62
CA SER A 2 66.48 0.71 -4.04
C SER A 2 65.61 -0.29 -4.81
N SER A 3 65.15 -1.34 -4.14
CA SER A 3 64.11 -2.23 -4.66
C SER A 3 62.78 -1.84 -4.02
N LEU A 4 61.91 -1.17 -4.77
CA LEU A 4 60.50 -1.03 -4.42
C LEU A 4 59.79 -2.34 -4.80
N LEU A 5 59.34 -3.10 -3.81
CA LEU A 5 58.36 -4.16 -4.02
C LEU A 5 56.99 -3.53 -4.27
N ALA A 6 56.46 -3.69 -5.48
CA ALA A 6 55.07 -3.38 -5.80
C ALA A 6 54.16 -4.52 -5.32
N LEU A 7 53.38 -4.25 -4.28
CA LEU A 7 52.33 -5.15 -3.79
C LEU A 7 51.10 -4.98 -4.68
N LEU A 8 50.87 -5.90 -5.63
CA LEU A 8 49.60 -5.97 -6.36
C LEU A 8 48.52 -6.53 -5.42
N ALA A 9 47.65 -5.65 -4.94
CA ALA A 9 46.41 -6.04 -4.28
C ALA A 9 45.44 -6.60 -5.32
N LEU A 10 45.22 -7.91 -5.30
CA LEU A 10 44.13 -8.58 -6.01
C LEU A 10 42.81 -8.15 -5.36
N LEU A 11 42.21 -7.08 -5.91
CA LEU A 11 40.82 -6.73 -5.65
C LEU A 11 39.94 -7.81 -6.28
N SER A 12 39.61 -8.83 -5.49
CA SER A 12 38.58 -9.79 -5.83
C SER A 12 37.26 -9.03 -5.88
N SER A 13 36.79 -8.67 -7.07
CA SER A 13 35.45 -8.13 -7.26
C SER A 13 34.46 -9.25 -6.97
N ALA A 14 34.03 -9.37 -5.71
CA ALA A 14 32.87 -10.17 -5.36
C ALA A 14 31.70 -9.60 -6.18
N ALA A 15 31.31 -10.31 -7.24
CA ALA A 15 30.10 -10.00 -7.96
C ALA A 15 28.97 -10.06 -6.94
N ALA A 16 28.29 -8.92 -6.72
CA ALA A 16 27.12 -8.88 -5.88
C ALA A 16 26.15 -9.94 -6.41
N ALA A 17 25.80 -10.91 -5.55
CA ALA A 17 24.76 -11.86 -5.89
C ALA A 17 23.51 -11.07 -6.30
N PRO A 18 22.81 -11.46 -7.37
CA PRO A 18 21.54 -10.83 -7.68
C PRO A 18 20.67 -10.89 -6.43
N ALA A 19 20.12 -9.74 -6.03
CA ALA A 19 19.02 -9.71 -5.07
C ALA A 19 17.99 -10.76 -5.51
N ALA A 20 17.36 -11.47 -4.58
CA ALA A 20 16.30 -12.40 -4.98
C ALA A 20 15.16 -11.58 -5.63
N THR A 21 14.09 -12.21 -6.07
CA THR A 21 12.96 -11.47 -6.63
C THR A 21 11.75 -11.83 -5.81
N SER A 22 11.12 -10.82 -5.19
CA SER A 22 9.88 -11.03 -4.45
C SER A 22 8.81 -11.47 -5.45
N THR A 23 8.12 -12.57 -5.14
CA THR A 23 7.03 -13.07 -5.98
C THR A 23 5.71 -12.67 -5.35
N CYS A 24 4.89 -11.90 -6.05
CA CYS A 24 3.60 -11.42 -5.57
C CYS A 24 2.45 -12.22 -6.18
N SER A 25 1.43 -12.52 -5.38
CA SER A 25 0.23 -13.23 -5.79
C SER A 25 -1.02 -12.47 -5.35
N SER A 26 -1.97 -12.31 -6.27
CA SER A 26 -3.25 -11.68 -5.97
C SER A 26 -4.12 -12.60 -5.11
N ILE A 27 -4.64 -12.06 -4.02
CA ILE A 27 -5.61 -12.74 -3.14
C ILE A 27 -7.02 -12.13 -3.25
N ALA A 28 -7.13 -10.91 -3.79
CA ALA A 28 -8.40 -10.27 -4.13
C ALA A 28 -8.25 -9.45 -5.41
N TYR A 29 -9.31 -9.39 -6.22
CA TYR A 29 -9.36 -8.66 -7.48
C TYR A 29 -10.74 -8.03 -7.68
N GLY A 30 -10.79 -6.74 -8.05
CA GLY A 30 -12.04 -6.02 -8.18
C GLY A 30 -11.87 -4.51 -8.19
N TYR A 31 -12.91 -3.76 -7.85
CA TYR A 31 -12.85 -2.31 -7.73
C TYR A 31 -12.60 -1.92 -6.28
N LEU A 32 -11.62 -1.04 -6.03
CA LEU A 32 -11.48 -0.42 -4.72
C LEU A 32 -12.72 0.42 -4.46
N ASN A 33 -13.32 0.25 -3.30
CA ASN A 33 -14.51 0.96 -2.90
C ASN A 33 -14.36 1.47 -1.46
N ALA A 34 -15.13 2.50 -1.13
CA ALA A 34 -15.25 3.02 0.21
C ALA A 34 -16.35 2.23 0.93
N ASP A 35 -16.20 1.92 2.21
CA ASP A 35 -17.22 1.23 2.99
C ASP A 35 -18.37 2.18 3.39
N THR A 36 -19.10 2.68 2.39
CA THR A 36 -20.29 3.53 2.54
C THR A 36 -21.50 2.89 1.87
N TYR A 37 -22.68 3.17 2.41
CA TYR A 37 -23.96 2.71 1.85
C TYR A 37 -24.64 3.76 0.98
N VAL A 38 -24.06 4.95 0.84
CA VAL A 38 -24.70 6.08 0.15
C VAL A 38 -24.44 6.06 -1.35
N TYR A 39 -23.24 5.65 -1.76
CA TYR A 39 -22.85 5.56 -3.16
C TYR A 39 -22.46 4.13 -3.49
N SER A 40 -22.88 3.63 -4.66
CA SER A 40 -22.40 2.34 -5.18
C SER A 40 -20.92 2.39 -5.55
N ASP A 41 -20.47 3.52 -6.12
CA ASP A 41 -19.13 3.73 -6.67
C ASP A 41 -18.55 5.10 -6.22
N PRO A 42 -18.22 5.25 -4.93
CA PRO A 42 -17.73 6.49 -4.32
C PRO A 42 -16.29 6.86 -4.67
N LEU A 43 -15.51 5.96 -5.28
CA LEU A 43 -14.08 6.17 -5.52
C LEU A 43 -13.76 6.30 -7.00
N SER A 44 -12.78 7.14 -7.27
CA SER A 44 -12.23 7.47 -8.58
C SER A 44 -10.71 7.61 -8.49
N LEU A 45 -10.03 7.47 -9.62
CA LEU A 45 -8.61 7.77 -9.73
C LEU A 45 -8.40 8.92 -10.72
N VAL A 46 -8.31 10.15 -10.21
CA VAL A 46 -8.19 11.37 -11.02
C VAL A 46 -6.73 11.84 -10.99
N ASN A 47 -6.09 11.93 -12.15
CA ASN A 47 -4.66 12.32 -12.25
C ASN A 47 -3.75 11.51 -11.29
N ASN A 48 -3.92 10.18 -11.26
CA ASN A 48 -3.23 9.28 -10.35
C ASN A 48 -3.48 9.54 -8.85
N THR A 49 -4.48 10.32 -8.47
CA THR A 49 -4.85 10.57 -7.07
C THR A 49 -6.15 9.86 -6.76
N LEU A 50 -6.18 9.10 -5.67
CA LEU A 50 -7.43 8.48 -5.21
C LEU A 50 -8.34 9.57 -4.67
N THR A 51 -9.55 9.63 -5.20
CA THR A 51 -10.49 10.70 -4.93
C THR A 51 -11.83 10.08 -4.57
N PHE A 52 -12.44 10.58 -3.48
CA PHE A 52 -13.84 10.32 -3.21
C PHE A 52 -14.67 11.19 -4.13
N ALA A 53 -15.21 10.60 -5.19
CA ALA A 53 -16.13 11.23 -6.11
C ALA A 53 -17.01 10.13 -6.74
N PRO A 54 -18.33 10.37 -6.90
CA PRO A 54 -19.17 9.47 -7.67
C PRO A 54 -18.57 9.26 -9.07
N ALA A 55 -18.68 8.05 -9.62
CA ALA A 55 -18.07 7.59 -10.87
C ALA A 55 -18.32 8.41 -12.17
N LEU A 56 -18.96 9.58 -12.08
CA LEU A 56 -19.27 10.47 -13.20
C LEU A 56 -18.03 11.12 -13.85
N TYR A 57 -16.87 11.11 -13.19
CA TYR A 57 -15.71 11.90 -13.60
C TYR A 57 -14.51 11.08 -14.05
N ASP A 58 -14.14 10.02 -13.32
CA ASP A 58 -13.16 9.00 -13.72
C ASP A 58 -13.43 7.73 -12.91
N ALA A 59 -13.75 6.61 -13.55
CA ALA A 59 -14.04 5.38 -12.80
C ALA A 59 -12.78 4.82 -12.13
N MET A 60 -12.91 4.26 -10.93
CA MET A 60 -11.82 3.50 -10.30
C MET A 60 -11.44 2.32 -11.21
N PRO A 61 -10.16 2.18 -11.62
CA PRO A 61 -9.73 0.99 -12.36
C PRO A 61 -9.77 -0.26 -11.48
N PRO A 62 -9.89 -1.47 -12.07
CA PRO A 62 -9.72 -2.70 -11.32
C PRO A 62 -8.34 -2.76 -10.64
N ILE A 63 -8.31 -3.26 -9.42
CA ILE A 63 -7.13 -3.43 -8.60
C ILE A 63 -6.99 -4.85 -8.08
N GLN A 64 -5.78 -5.23 -7.71
CA GLN A 64 -5.45 -6.48 -7.04
C GLN A 64 -4.87 -6.17 -5.66
N PHE A 65 -5.40 -6.82 -4.62
CA PHE A 65 -4.64 -6.95 -3.38
C PHE A 65 -3.65 -8.10 -3.55
N GLN A 66 -2.36 -7.81 -3.52
CA GLN A 66 -1.29 -8.77 -3.74
C GLN A 66 -0.45 -8.96 -2.48
N THR A 67 -0.26 -10.20 -2.06
CA THR A 67 0.72 -10.56 -1.01
C THR A 67 2.01 -11.03 -1.68
N CYS A 68 3.17 -10.65 -1.14
CA CYS A 68 4.46 -11.02 -1.70
C CYS A 68 5.25 -11.98 -0.81
N SER A 69 6.09 -12.81 -1.44
CA SER A 69 7.01 -13.73 -0.77
C SER A 69 8.46 -13.47 -1.22
N PRO A 70 9.41 -13.26 -0.28
CA PRO A 70 9.18 -13.19 1.16
C PRO A 70 8.38 -11.93 1.57
N ASN A 71 7.69 -12.00 2.70
CA ASN A 71 6.93 -10.86 3.23
C ASN A 71 7.89 -9.89 3.94
N HIS A 72 8.27 -8.84 3.24
CA HIS A 72 9.15 -7.78 3.76
C HIS A 72 8.43 -6.75 4.63
N GLU A 73 7.10 -6.80 4.70
CA GLU A 73 6.27 -5.78 5.34
C GLU A 73 6.19 -5.94 6.86
N GLY A 74 6.77 -7.01 7.42
CA GLY A 74 6.89 -7.23 8.87
C GLY A 74 5.58 -7.55 9.61
N TYR A 75 4.43 -7.46 8.93
CA TYR A 75 3.14 -7.91 9.45
C TYR A 75 3.03 -9.43 9.34
N SER A 76 2.75 -10.12 10.45
CA SER A 76 2.49 -11.56 10.39
C SER A 76 1.20 -11.78 9.60
N ASN A 77 1.31 -12.44 8.46
CA ASN A 77 0.15 -12.93 7.73
C ASN A 77 -0.45 -14.08 8.57
N VAL A 78 -1.49 -13.78 9.36
CA VAL A 78 -2.13 -14.76 10.23
C VAL A 78 -3.44 -15.24 9.58
N ASP A 79 -3.41 -16.51 9.21
CA ASP A 79 -4.53 -17.41 8.84
C ASP A 79 -5.07 -17.42 7.38
N THR A 80 -5.73 -18.53 7.04
CA THR A 80 -5.97 -19.15 5.71
C THR A 80 -7.45 -19.15 5.28
N GLY A 81 -8.20 -18.12 5.65
CA GLY A 81 -9.62 -18.01 5.33
C GLY A 81 -10.06 -16.57 5.01
N VAL A 82 -11.35 -16.39 4.72
CA VAL A 82 -11.96 -15.11 4.30
C VAL A 82 -11.80 -13.96 5.32
N ASN A 83 -11.39 -14.28 6.54
CA ASN A 83 -11.20 -13.36 7.67
C ASN A 83 -9.73 -13.26 8.12
N GLY A 84 -8.78 -13.58 7.23
CA GLY A 84 -7.35 -13.46 7.51
C GLY A 84 -6.88 -12.00 7.66
N THR A 85 -5.68 -11.84 8.21
CA THR A 85 -4.93 -10.58 8.15
C THR A 85 -3.75 -10.75 7.20
N TYR A 86 -3.74 -9.97 6.12
CA TYR A 86 -2.71 -10.02 5.07
C TYR A 86 -2.08 -8.65 4.87
N ALA A 87 -0.76 -8.63 4.83
CA ALA A 87 0.05 -7.51 4.38
C ALA A 87 0.31 -7.65 2.87
N GLY A 88 0.22 -6.54 2.15
CA GLY A 88 0.47 -6.54 0.72
C GLY A 88 0.34 -5.16 0.07
N HIS A 89 0.10 -5.19 -1.23
CA HIS A 89 -0.02 -4.01 -2.08
C HIS A 89 -1.36 -3.96 -2.80
N LEU A 90 -1.83 -2.75 -3.09
CA LEU A 90 -2.95 -2.49 -3.99
C LEU A 90 -2.42 -2.18 -5.39
N TYR A 91 -2.23 -3.21 -6.19
CA TYR A 91 -1.74 -3.10 -7.57
C TYR A 91 -2.86 -2.72 -8.54
N ILE A 92 -2.57 -1.84 -9.50
CA ILE A 92 -3.45 -1.38 -10.58
C ILE A 92 -2.92 -1.95 -11.91
N PRO A 93 -3.41 -3.12 -12.37
CA PRO A 93 -2.82 -3.81 -13.51
C PRO A 93 -2.82 -3.01 -14.81
N THR A 94 -3.83 -2.16 -15.02
CA THR A 94 -3.95 -1.35 -16.24
C THR A 94 -2.92 -0.22 -16.32
N LEU A 95 -2.36 0.19 -15.18
CA LEU A 95 -1.36 1.27 -15.11
C LEU A 95 0.05 0.76 -14.81
N ASP A 96 0.18 -0.49 -14.38
CA ASP A 96 1.41 -1.05 -13.82
C ASP A 96 1.95 -0.22 -12.63
N LEU A 97 1.02 0.25 -11.79
CA LEU A 97 1.29 1.09 -10.62
C LEU A 97 0.60 0.51 -9.39
N CYS A 98 1.00 0.96 -8.21
CA CYS A 98 0.41 0.61 -6.93
C CYS A 98 -0.20 1.83 -6.28
N LEU A 99 -1.25 1.66 -5.48
CA LEU A 99 -1.68 2.72 -4.58
C LEU A 99 -0.70 2.82 -3.41
N GLY A 100 -0.27 4.04 -3.12
CA GLY A 100 0.62 4.39 -2.02
C GLY A 100 0.43 5.84 -1.59
N VAL A 101 1.22 6.29 -0.63
CA VAL A 101 1.18 7.69 -0.15
C VAL A 101 2.30 8.47 -0.81
N ALA A 102 1.97 9.57 -1.49
CA ALA A 102 2.93 10.35 -2.30
C ALA A 102 4.00 11.04 -1.47
N ASP A 103 3.58 11.80 -0.46
CA ASP A 103 4.48 12.49 0.47
C ASP A 103 4.30 11.90 1.85
N THR A 104 5.17 10.95 2.19
CA THR A 104 5.15 10.37 3.52
C THR A 104 5.63 11.42 4.53
N ASN A 105 6.58 12.29 4.21
CA ASN A 105 7.05 13.32 5.16
C ASN A 105 6.03 14.42 5.50
N SER A 106 4.86 14.43 4.84
CA SER A 106 3.78 15.33 5.18
C SER A 106 3.16 15.03 6.55
N VAL A 107 2.61 16.07 7.18
CA VAL A 107 1.74 15.89 8.35
C VAL A 107 0.38 15.40 7.83
N GLN A 108 -0.17 14.38 8.49
CA GLN A 108 -1.53 13.88 8.25
C GLN A 108 -2.54 15.04 8.08
N PRO A 109 -3.51 14.94 7.15
CA PRO A 109 -3.92 13.75 6.39
C PRO A 109 -3.03 13.40 5.21
N TYR A 110 -2.82 12.10 4.99
CA TYR A 110 -2.06 11.60 3.85
C TYR A 110 -2.92 11.49 2.59
N THR A 111 -2.31 11.73 1.44
CA THR A 111 -2.97 11.59 0.13
C THR A 111 -2.53 10.29 -0.54
N VAL A 112 -3.50 9.50 -1.00
CA VAL A 112 -3.25 8.25 -1.75
C VAL A 112 -3.11 8.55 -3.23
N THR A 113 -2.07 8.00 -3.84
CA THR A 113 -1.76 8.16 -5.25
C THR A 113 -1.32 6.84 -5.88
N ALA A 114 -1.50 6.70 -7.20
CA ALA A 114 -0.85 5.66 -7.97
C ALA A 114 0.64 6.02 -8.16
N THR A 115 1.51 5.13 -7.73
CA THR A 115 2.97 5.29 -7.71
C THR A 115 3.65 4.01 -8.16
N SER A 116 4.96 4.08 -8.44
CA SER A 116 5.73 2.90 -8.82
C SER A 116 5.64 1.84 -7.72
N CYS A 117 5.38 0.60 -8.10
CA CYS A 117 5.39 -0.50 -7.16
C CYS A 117 6.83 -0.89 -6.79
N PRO A 118 7.18 -0.91 -5.49
CA PRO A 118 8.52 -1.29 -5.04
C PRO A 118 8.66 -2.82 -5.02
N TYR A 119 8.90 -3.45 -6.18
CA TYR A 119 8.93 -4.92 -6.32
C TYR A 119 10.32 -5.55 -6.44
N THR A 120 11.41 -4.84 -6.14
CA THR A 120 12.72 -5.51 -6.12
C THR A 120 13.03 -5.95 -4.70
N ASP A 121 13.55 -7.17 -4.49
CA ASP A 121 14.15 -7.68 -3.23
C ASP A 121 15.45 -6.92 -2.88
N ASN A 122 15.48 -5.64 -3.21
CA ASN A 122 16.53 -4.77 -2.82
C ASN A 122 16.20 -4.33 -1.40
N SER A 123 17.06 -4.74 -0.46
CA SER A 123 16.95 -4.33 0.93
C SER A 123 16.98 -2.79 1.13
N ALA A 124 17.34 -2.04 0.09
CA ALA A 124 17.33 -0.58 0.04
C ALA A 124 16.02 0.05 -0.48
N GLN A 125 14.99 -0.74 -0.80
CA GLN A 125 13.68 -0.20 -1.21
C GLN A 125 12.69 -0.14 -0.05
N ASP A 126 11.81 0.84 -0.16
CA ASP A 126 10.73 1.04 0.77
C ASP A 126 9.44 0.45 0.20
N ALA A 127 8.69 -0.29 1.01
CA ALA A 127 7.42 -0.90 0.62
C ALA A 127 6.24 -0.12 1.20
N PHE A 128 5.18 0.08 0.40
CA PHE A 128 3.89 0.55 0.90
C PHE A 128 3.09 -0.65 1.41
N ASN A 129 2.75 -0.62 2.68
CA ASN A 129 2.06 -1.72 3.34
C ASN A 129 0.58 -1.39 3.42
N TRP A 130 -0.21 -2.18 2.73
CA TRP A 130 -1.65 -2.24 2.93
C TRP A 130 -1.97 -3.48 3.75
N VAL A 131 -2.85 -3.34 4.71
CA VAL A 131 -3.29 -4.44 5.58
C VAL A 131 -4.75 -4.71 5.27
N MET A 132 -5.02 -5.88 4.71
CA MET A 132 -6.36 -6.43 4.64
C MET A 132 -6.65 -7.19 5.94
N LYS A 133 -7.68 -6.78 6.66
CA LYS A 133 -8.20 -7.42 7.88
C LYS A 133 -9.69 -7.64 7.71
N ASN A 134 -10.13 -8.90 7.70
CA ASN A 134 -11.54 -9.25 7.51
C ASN A 134 -12.16 -8.60 6.24
N GLN A 135 -11.45 -8.64 5.11
CA GLN A 135 -11.82 -8.03 3.83
C GLN A 135 -11.83 -6.48 3.80
N THR A 136 -11.63 -5.84 4.94
CA THR A 136 -11.42 -4.40 5.02
C THR A 136 -9.94 -4.07 4.88
N ILE A 137 -9.63 -3.07 4.08
CA ILE A 137 -8.27 -2.68 3.72
C ILE A 137 -7.94 -1.35 4.38
N TYR A 138 -6.77 -1.30 4.99
CA TYR A 138 -6.22 -0.11 5.62
C TYR A 138 -4.80 0.12 5.15
N TRP A 139 -4.33 1.36 5.18
CA TRP A 139 -2.92 1.63 4.99
C TRP A 139 -2.19 1.37 6.31
N GLY A 140 -1.22 0.46 6.32
CA GLY A 140 -0.40 0.14 7.50
C GLY A 140 0.87 0.99 7.61
N GLY A 141 1.24 1.68 6.53
CA GLY A 141 2.41 2.54 6.51
C GLY A 141 3.36 2.23 5.39
N LYS A 142 4.61 2.60 5.62
CA LYS A 142 5.76 2.37 4.76
C LYS A 142 6.86 1.73 5.58
N THR A 143 7.42 0.62 5.14
CA THR A 143 8.55 -0.06 5.82
C THR A 143 9.77 -0.12 4.92
N HIS A 144 10.94 -0.23 5.52
CA HIS A 144 12.11 -0.72 4.81
C HIS A 144 11.92 -2.21 4.49
N ALA A 145 12.70 -2.74 3.56
CA ALA A 145 12.70 -4.16 3.21
C ALA A 145 13.06 -5.12 4.36
N SER A 146 13.60 -4.60 5.47
CA SER A 146 13.82 -5.34 6.72
C SER A 146 12.55 -5.51 7.57
N GLY A 147 11.42 -4.89 7.16
CA GLY A 147 10.18 -4.82 7.93
C GLY A 147 10.16 -3.71 8.99
N SER A 148 11.23 -2.96 9.16
CA SER A 148 11.23 -1.83 10.11
C SER A 148 10.37 -0.68 9.58
N PRO A 149 9.46 -0.12 10.39
CA PRO A 149 8.61 1.00 9.98
C PRO A 149 9.45 2.24 9.67
N ILE A 150 9.14 2.89 8.55
CA ILE A 150 9.63 4.24 8.19
C ILE A 150 8.59 5.26 8.64
N GLN A 151 7.32 4.95 8.36
CA GLN A 151 6.18 5.79 8.66
C GLN A 151 4.87 4.99 8.68
N GLY A 152 3.84 5.51 9.35
CA GLY A 152 2.60 4.78 9.63
C GLY A 152 2.69 4.25 11.06
N GLY A 153 2.23 3.02 11.32
CA GLY A 153 2.52 2.23 12.53
C GLY A 153 2.54 3.01 13.85
N ASP A 154 3.70 3.57 14.19
CA ASP A 154 3.98 4.32 15.43
C ASP A 154 3.36 5.73 15.49
N SER A 155 2.97 6.29 14.33
CA SER A 155 2.28 7.59 14.24
C SER A 155 0.78 7.48 14.54
N CYS A 156 0.29 6.26 14.74
CA CYS A 156 -1.11 6.00 15.01
C CYS A 156 -1.34 5.12 16.23
N PRO A 157 -2.24 5.48 17.16
CA PRO A 157 -2.55 4.64 18.30
C PRO A 157 -3.05 3.24 17.89
N ASP A 158 -2.84 2.27 18.76
CA ASP A 158 -3.34 0.88 18.67
C ASP A 158 -2.73 0.05 17.53
N LEU A 159 -3.47 -0.18 16.44
CA LEU A 159 -3.10 -1.12 15.37
C LEU A 159 -2.15 -0.51 14.33
N GLY A 160 -1.88 0.79 14.40
CA GLY A 160 -0.99 1.47 13.45
C GLY A 160 -1.59 1.65 12.05
N LEU A 161 -2.91 1.47 11.90
CA LEU A 161 -3.61 1.44 10.62
C LEU A 161 -4.35 2.74 10.35
N PHE A 162 -4.38 3.13 9.08
CA PHE A 162 -5.02 4.35 8.60
C PHE A 162 -6.15 4.00 7.66
N GLY A 163 -7.31 4.62 7.89
CA GLY A 163 -8.46 4.59 6.99
C GLY A 163 -8.75 5.97 6.43
N TYR A 164 -9.78 6.11 5.61
CA TYR A 164 -10.20 7.43 5.14
C TYR A 164 -11.13 8.10 6.15
N GLN A 165 -10.99 9.42 6.35
CA GLN A 165 -11.93 10.20 7.17
C GLN A 165 -13.28 10.32 6.45
N GLY A 166 -14.34 9.86 7.09
CA GLY A 166 -15.72 10.10 6.70
C GLY A 166 -16.49 10.92 7.74
N ASN A 167 -17.79 11.04 7.53
CA ASN A 167 -18.81 11.38 8.52
C ASN A 167 -19.54 10.10 8.98
N ASP A 168 -20.66 10.26 9.69
CA ASP A 168 -21.53 9.18 10.19
C ASP A 168 -22.04 8.19 9.13
N VAL A 169 -22.03 8.57 7.85
CA VAL A 169 -22.40 7.71 6.70
C VAL A 169 -21.21 7.35 5.80
N ALA A 170 -19.99 7.47 6.35
CA ALA A 170 -18.74 7.14 5.68
C ALA A 170 -18.45 7.93 4.40
N ILE A 171 -18.89 9.20 4.35
CA ILE A 171 -18.58 10.15 3.27
C ILE A 171 -17.61 11.21 3.79
N PRO A 172 -16.46 11.45 3.13
CA PRO A 172 -15.57 12.55 3.48
C PRO A 172 -16.26 13.91 3.42
N SER A 173 -15.92 14.80 4.35
CA SER A 173 -16.42 16.18 4.36
C SER A 173 -16.01 16.99 3.13
N VAL A 174 -14.95 16.57 2.44
CA VAL A 174 -14.45 17.17 1.20
C VAL A 174 -14.43 16.10 0.11
N ILE A 175 -15.37 16.21 -0.84
CA ILE A 175 -15.33 15.46 -2.11
C ILE A 175 -14.11 15.93 -2.90
N GLY A 176 -13.39 15.01 -3.53
CA GLY A 176 -12.13 15.32 -4.22
C GLY A 176 -10.90 14.70 -3.57
N THR A 177 -10.97 14.31 -2.29
CA THR A 177 -9.85 13.71 -1.56
C THR A 177 -10.29 12.47 -0.79
N THR A 178 -9.38 11.51 -0.63
CA THR A 178 -9.50 10.41 0.35
C THR A 178 -8.41 10.55 1.41
N PRO A 179 -8.50 11.55 2.30
CA PRO A 179 -7.47 11.79 3.30
C PRO A 179 -7.35 10.57 4.22
N LEU A 180 -6.18 9.94 4.24
CA LEU A 180 -5.91 8.87 5.20
C LEU A 180 -5.57 9.47 6.55
N ILE A 181 -6.24 8.95 7.56
CA ILE A 181 -6.09 9.34 8.95
C ILE A 181 -6.11 8.14 9.87
N CYS A 182 -5.71 8.36 11.12
CA CYS A 182 -5.64 7.33 12.12
C CYS A 182 -6.95 6.57 12.34
N GLY A 183 -6.93 5.24 12.19
CA GLY A 183 -8.10 4.38 12.36
C GLY A 183 -8.72 4.38 13.75
N SER A 184 -8.01 4.89 14.76
CA SER A 184 -8.50 5.05 16.14
C SER A 184 -9.37 6.30 16.34
N TRP A 185 -9.47 7.18 15.34
CA TRP A 185 -10.30 8.39 15.42
C TRP A 185 -11.76 8.06 15.10
N ALA A 186 -12.67 8.97 15.48
CA ALA A 186 -14.07 8.85 15.10
C ALA A 186 -14.24 8.97 13.57
N ASP A 187 -15.23 8.24 13.04
CA ASP A 187 -15.64 8.30 11.64
C ASP A 187 -14.51 7.96 10.65
N VAL A 188 -13.65 6.99 11.01
CA VAL A 188 -12.61 6.46 10.12
C VAL A 188 -13.02 5.10 9.60
N TYR A 189 -12.96 4.97 8.28
CA TYR A 189 -13.46 3.80 7.58
C TYR A 189 -12.36 3.18 6.74
N GLY A 190 -12.40 1.86 6.59
CA GLY A 190 -11.50 1.15 5.70
C GLY A 190 -12.07 1.06 4.29
N PHE A 191 -11.20 0.65 3.36
CA PHE A 191 -11.61 0.36 2.00
C PHE A 191 -12.05 -1.10 1.87
N ILE A 192 -12.72 -1.42 0.78
CA ILE A 192 -13.06 -2.80 0.41
C ILE A 192 -12.75 -3.03 -1.06
N ILE A 193 -12.64 -4.29 -1.48
CA ILE A 193 -12.59 -4.65 -2.89
C ILE A 193 -13.90 -5.32 -3.25
N LEU A 194 -14.65 -4.71 -4.17
CA LEU A 194 -15.87 -5.30 -4.71
C LEU A 194 -15.54 -6.13 -5.95
N PRO A 195 -16.00 -7.40 -6.06
CA PRO A 195 -15.78 -8.22 -7.23
C PRO A 195 -16.27 -7.55 -8.52
N ILE A 196 -15.62 -7.83 -9.64
CA ILE A 196 -16.09 -7.34 -10.94
C ILE A 196 -17.48 -7.90 -11.23
N GLY A 197 -18.42 -7.01 -11.60
CA GLY A 197 -19.82 -7.37 -11.84
C GLY A 197 -20.70 -7.37 -10.59
N TYR A 198 -20.16 -7.01 -9.43
CA TYR A 198 -20.95 -6.78 -8.22
C TYR A 198 -21.69 -5.45 -8.32
N THR A 199 -23.03 -5.50 -8.30
CA THR A 199 -23.91 -4.35 -8.09
C THR A 199 -24.45 -4.42 -6.67
N ARG A 200 -24.21 -3.38 -5.85
CA ARG A 200 -24.85 -3.24 -4.54
C ARG A 200 -26.35 -3.01 -4.68
#